data_AF-A0A3D5CRQ6-F1
#
_entry.id   AF-A0A3D5CRQ6-F1
#
_cell.length_a   1.000
_cell.length_b   1.000
_cell.length_c   1.000
_cell.angle_alpha   90.00
_cell.angle_beta   90.00
_cell.angle_gamma   90.00
#
_symmetry.space_group_name_H-M   'P 1'
#
loop_
_entity.id
_entity.type
_entity.pdbx_description
1 polymer ?
#
loop_
_entity_poly.entity_id
_entity_poly.type
_entity_poly.pdbx_seq_one_letter_code
_entity_poly.pdbx_strand_id
1 'polypeptide(L)'
;MKILRIEIAAFGKWRQKSFDFYSGNQLIYGGNEAGKSTIYQFIQAILFGFPSKGRKKKDYTPKDGSAYGGKIWLKHPVYGEFAVERYKQQNRGKSKVWLGDQVGSDELLE
;
A
#
# COMPACT_ATOMS: atom_id res chain seq x y z
N MET A 1 -5.23 -13.44 -7.25
CA MET A 1 -5.35 -12.05 -6.74
C MET A 1 -4.84 -11.08 -7.81
N LYS A 2 -5.42 -9.88 -7.91
CA LYS A 2 -4.97 -8.77 -8.79
C LYS A 2 -4.98 -7.45 -8.01
N ILE A 3 -3.98 -6.59 -8.21
CA ILE A 3 -4.01 -5.20 -7.75
C ILE A 3 -4.73 -4.38 -8.83
N LEU A 4 -5.72 -3.57 -8.42
CA LEU A 4 -6.50 -2.72 -9.32
C LEU A 4 -6.02 -1.27 -9.27
N ARG A 5 -5.70 -0.78 -8.08
CA ARG A 5 -5.29 0.60 -7.83
C ARG A 5 -4.47 0.69 -6.56
N ILE A 6 -3.53 1.62 -6.53
CA ILE A 6 -2.91 2.07 -5.30
C ILE A 6 -3.10 3.58 -5.15
N GLU A 7 -3.32 4.03 -3.93
CA GLU A 7 -3.28 5.42 -3.54
C GLU A 7 -2.26 5.61 -2.44
N ILE A 8 -1.26 6.45 -2.72
CA ILE A 8 -0.18 6.76 -1.81
C ILE A 8 -0.45 8.15 -1.23
N ALA A 9 -0.82 8.21 0.06
CA ALA A 9 -0.95 9.46 0.77
C ALA A 9 0.43 10.11 0.93
N ALA A 10 1.37 9.39 1.54
CA ALA A 10 2.79 9.70 1.53
C ALA A 10 3.64 8.46 1.78
N PHE A 11 4.66 8.23 0.93
CA PHE A 11 5.62 7.13 1.10
C PHE A 11 6.91 7.42 0.31
N GLY A 12 8.03 7.59 1.00
CA GLY A 12 9.29 8.01 0.37
C GLY A 12 9.12 9.35 -0.34
N LYS A 13 9.29 9.37 -1.67
CA LYS A 13 9.12 10.60 -2.48
C LYS A 13 7.68 10.86 -2.96
N TRP A 14 6.80 9.87 -2.87
CA TRP A 14 5.44 9.98 -3.40
C TRP A 14 4.55 10.72 -2.39
N ARG A 15 3.70 11.62 -2.90
CA ARG A 15 2.71 12.40 -2.14
C ARG A 15 1.42 12.49 -2.95
N GLN A 16 0.31 12.10 -2.35
CA GLN A 16 -1.03 12.17 -2.96
C GLN A 16 -1.03 11.68 -4.43
N LYS A 17 -0.46 10.49 -4.65
CA LYS A 17 -0.37 9.89 -5.99
C LYS A 17 -1.16 8.60 -6.06
N SER A 18 -1.88 8.42 -7.16
CA SER A 18 -2.57 7.19 -7.52
C SER A 18 -1.93 6.53 -8.73
N PHE A 19 -2.00 5.21 -8.79
CA PHE A 19 -1.67 4.43 -9.97
C PHE A 19 -2.73 3.36 -10.16
N ASP A 20 -3.34 3.33 -11.34
CA ASP A 20 -4.26 2.28 -11.74
C ASP A 20 -3.51 1.16 -12.47
N PHE A 21 -3.94 -0.08 -12.25
CA PHE A 21 -3.32 -1.28 -12.77
C PHE A 21 -4.32 -2.04 -13.64
N TYR A 22 -3.87 -2.41 -14.84
CA TYR A 22 -4.68 -3.11 -15.84
C TYR A 22 -4.35 -4.61 -15.93
N SER A 23 -5.18 -5.36 -16.66
CA SER A 23 -4.92 -6.77 -16.89
C SER A 23 -3.67 -7.01 -17.75
N GLY A 24 -2.94 -8.08 -17.43
CA GLY A 24 -1.72 -8.48 -18.13
C GLY A 24 -0.45 -7.98 -17.47
N ASN A 25 0.68 -8.13 -18.17
CA ASN A 25 1.99 -7.72 -17.68
C ASN A 25 2.16 -6.21 -17.81
N GLN A 26 2.52 -5.55 -16.72
CA GLN A 26 2.72 -4.10 -16.67
C GLN A 26 4.16 -3.77 -16.30
N LEU A 27 4.78 -2.87 -17.08
CA LEU A 27 6.15 -2.41 -16.87
C LEU A 27 6.13 -1.02 -16.22
N ILE A 28 6.68 -0.92 -15.00
CA ILE A 28 6.96 0.36 -14.35
C ILE A 28 8.43 0.71 -14.61
N TYR A 29 8.69 1.78 -15.36
CA TYR A 29 10.04 2.19 -15.78
C TYR A 29 10.29 3.69 -15.51
N GLY A 30 11.54 4.13 -15.73
CA GLY A 30 12.01 5.49 -15.44
C GLY A 30 13.46 5.50 -14.97
N GLY A 31 14.05 6.69 -14.82
CA GLY A 31 15.44 6.86 -14.37
C GLY A 31 15.74 6.33 -12.96
N ASN A 32 17.00 6.36 -12.56
CA ASN A 32 17.38 6.11 -11.17
C ASN A 32 16.65 7.10 -10.26
N GLU A 33 16.26 6.64 -9.06
CA GLU A 33 15.53 7.45 -8.08
C GLU A 33 14.14 7.95 -8.56
N ALA A 34 13.65 7.44 -9.70
CA ALA A 34 12.29 7.71 -10.18
C ALA A 34 11.18 7.16 -9.26
N GLY A 35 11.51 6.42 -8.18
CA GLY A 35 10.54 5.94 -7.19
C GLY A 35 9.91 4.58 -7.50
N LYS A 36 10.45 3.85 -8.49
CA LYS A 36 9.97 2.52 -8.90
C LYS A 36 10.02 1.50 -7.75
N SER A 37 11.18 1.33 -7.12
CA SER A 37 11.33 0.46 -5.95
C SER A 37 10.51 0.94 -4.75
N THR A 38 10.23 2.25 -4.68
CA THR A 38 9.37 2.82 -3.62
C THR A 38 7.92 2.37 -3.79
N ILE A 39 7.40 2.28 -5.01
CA ILE A 39 6.06 1.72 -5.29
C ILE A 39 5.98 0.26 -4.84
N TYR A 40 6.99 -0.54 -5.18
CA TYR A 40 7.07 -1.93 -4.74
C TYR A 40 7.06 -2.06 -3.20
N GLN A 41 7.87 -1.25 -2.50
CA GLN A 41 7.93 -1.27 -1.04
C GLN A 41 6.66 -0.73 -0.39
N PHE A 42 5.97 0.23 -1.01
CA PHE A 42 4.65 0.67 -0.58
C PHE A 42 3.66 -0.49 -0.62
N ILE A 43 3.59 -1.23 -1.74
CA ILE A 43 2.70 -2.39 -1.89
C ILE A 43 2.97 -3.42 -0.78
N GLN A 44 4.25 -3.75 -0.55
CA GLN A 44 4.62 -4.67 0.54
C GLN A 44 4.20 -4.14 1.92
N ALA A 45 4.38 -2.85 2.17
CA ALA A 45 4.05 -2.26 3.47
C ALA A 45 2.55 -2.26 3.76
N ILE A 46 1.70 -2.01 2.77
CA ILE A 46 0.25 -2.04 2.97
C ILE A 46 -0.24 -3.46 3.22
N LEU A 47 0.23 -4.43 2.42
CA LEU A 47 -0.21 -5.82 2.50
C LEU A 47 0.33 -6.57 3.74
N PHE A 48 1.57 -6.29 4.15
CA PHE A 48 2.27 -7.10 5.16
C PHE A 48 2.78 -6.30 6.35
N GLY A 49 2.51 -5.00 6.38
CA GLY A 49 2.94 -4.11 7.44
C GLY A 49 4.32 -3.49 7.24
N PHE A 50 4.60 -2.49 8.08
CA PHE A 50 5.83 -1.73 8.01
C PHE A 50 7.00 -2.53 8.60
N PRO A 51 8.21 -2.44 8.01
CA PRO A 51 9.37 -3.10 8.55
C PRO A 51 9.69 -2.61 9.98
N SER A 52 10.08 -3.55 10.85
CA SER A 52 10.50 -3.25 12.22
C SER A 52 11.81 -2.46 12.26
N LYS A 53 11.97 -1.61 13.29
CA LYS A 53 13.23 -0.92 13.58
C LYS A 53 14.30 -1.99 13.87
N GLY A 54 15.34 -2.09 13.03
CA GLY A 54 16.47 -3.01 13.24
C GLY A 54 16.88 -3.84 12.03
N ARG A 55 15.99 -4.04 11.04
CA ARG A 55 16.45 -4.56 9.72
C ARG A 55 17.13 -3.42 8.95
N LYS A 56 18.20 -3.71 8.19
CA LYS A 56 18.83 -2.79 7.21
C LYS A 56 17.90 -2.47 6.03
N LYS A 57 16.65 -2.07 6.30
CA LYS A 57 15.65 -1.67 5.31
C LYS A 57 15.60 -0.15 5.24
N LYS A 58 15.43 0.37 4.02
CA LYS A 58 15.27 1.81 3.76
C LYS A 58 14.07 2.34 4.55
N ASP A 59 14.26 3.47 5.22
CA ASP A 59 13.16 4.19 5.86
C ASP A 59 12.46 5.08 4.83
N TYR A 60 11.17 4.82 4.60
CA TYR A 60 10.32 5.60 3.71
C TYR A 60 9.40 6.57 4.46
N THR A 61 9.62 6.73 5.77
CA THR A 61 8.85 7.67 6.60
C THR A 61 9.04 9.10 6.05
N PRO A 62 7.96 9.79 5.67
CA PRO A 62 8.00 11.20 5.31
C PRO A 62 8.58 12.06 6.44
N LYS A 63 9.47 12.99 6.08
CA LYS A 63 10.10 13.92 7.05
C LYS A 63 9.25 15.16 7.34
N ASP A 64 8.20 15.37 6.56
CA ASP A 64 7.30 16.53 6.58
C ASP A 64 6.08 16.31 7.50
N GLY A 65 6.05 15.22 8.26
CA GLY A 65 4.92 14.89 9.14
C GLY A 65 3.67 14.38 8.41
N SER A 66 3.72 14.20 7.08
CA SER A 66 2.58 13.68 6.32
C SER A 66 2.20 12.24 6.72
N ALA A 67 0.94 11.89 6.45
CA ALA A 67 0.39 10.57 6.76
C ALA A 67 1.15 9.47 6.01
N TYR A 68 1.88 8.62 6.73
CA TYR A 68 2.75 7.62 6.14
C TYR A 68 2.01 6.32 5.85
N GLY A 69 1.60 6.13 4.61
CA GLY A 69 0.75 5.02 4.22
C GLY A 69 -0.13 5.33 3.02
N GLY A 70 -1.22 4.58 2.92
CA GLY A 70 -2.17 4.68 1.84
C GLY A 70 -3.07 3.46 1.74
N LYS A 71 -3.66 3.26 0.55
CA LYS A 71 -4.70 2.26 0.30
C LYS A 71 -4.45 1.51 -1.00
N ILE A 72 -4.79 0.22 -1.03
CA ILE A 72 -4.68 -0.65 -2.20
C ILE A 72 -6.02 -1.32 -2.44
N TRP A 73 -6.51 -1.28 -3.68
CA TRP A 73 -7.69 -2.00 -4.14
C TRP A 73 -7.25 -3.28 -4.83
N LEU A 74 -7.91 -4.38 -4.48
CA LEU A 74 -7.56 -5.73 -4.88
C LEU A 74 -8.80 -6.46 -5.38
N LYS A 75 -8.58 -7.41 -6.28
CA LYS A 75 -9.57 -8.40 -6.70
C LYS A 75 -9.08 -9.80 -6.33
N HIS A 76 -9.88 -10.52 -5.56
CA HIS A 76 -9.64 -11.91 -5.19
C HIS A 76 -10.75 -12.83 -5.75
N PRO A 77 -10.43 -14.06 -6.18
CA PRO A 77 -11.46 -14.99 -6.64
C PRO A 77 -12.53 -15.33 -5.60
N VAL A 78 -12.16 -15.35 -4.31
CA VAL A 78 -13.06 -15.70 -3.20
C VAL A 78 -13.80 -14.47 -2.65
N TYR A 79 -13.06 -13.40 -2.35
CA TYR A 79 -13.61 -12.22 -1.65
C TYR A 79 -14.15 -11.14 -2.60
N GLY A 80 -14.04 -11.33 -3.92
CA GLY A 80 -14.39 -10.28 -4.88
C GLY A 80 -13.45 -9.08 -4.79
N GLU A 81 -14.00 -7.88 -4.87
CA GLU A 81 -13.24 -6.62 -4.78
C GLU A 81 -13.26 -6.07 -3.36
N PHE A 82 -12.06 -5.74 -2.86
CA PHE A 82 -11.86 -5.23 -1.52
C PHE A 82 -10.68 -4.25 -1.51
N ALA A 83 -10.53 -3.50 -0.43
CA ALA A 83 -9.40 -2.61 -0.26
C ALA A 83 -8.74 -2.77 1.10
N VAL A 84 -7.41 -2.66 1.11
CA VAL A 84 -6.59 -2.66 2.32
C VAL A 84 -5.97 -1.28 2.47
N GLU A 85 -6.21 -0.65 3.62
CA GLU A 85 -5.64 0.63 3.99
C GLU A 85 -4.71 0.44 5.19
N ARG A 86 -3.56 1.12 5.19
CA ARG A 86 -2.62 1.06 6.31
C ARG A 86 -1.84 2.37 6.43
N TYR A 87 -1.77 2.89 7.65
CA TYR A 87 -0.95 4.05 8.01
C TYR A 87 -0.06 3.71 9.21
N LYS A 88 1.23 4.02 9.15
CA LYS A 88 2.18 3.63 10.21
C LYS A 88 1.83 4.23 11.56
N GLN A 89 1.33 5.47 11.57
CA GLN A 89 0.98 6.19 12.79
C GLN A 89 -0.42 5.85 13.33
N GLN A 90 -1.31 5.26 12.51
CA GLN A 90 -2.68 4.94 12.93
C GLN A 90 -2.82 3.45 13.25
N ASN A 91 -3.71 3.08 14.16
CA ASN A 91 -3.99 1.68 14.54
C ASN A 91 -2.73 0.83 14.78
N ARG A 92 -1.65 1.43 15.29
CA ARG A 92 -0.33 0.79 15.47
C ARG A 92 0.21 0.13 14.18
N GLY A 93 -0.11 0.69 13.02
CA GLY A 93 0.27 0.15 11.71
C GLY A 93 -0.51 -1.09 11.29
N LYS A 94 -1.61 -1.45 11.98
CA LYS A 94 -2.54 -2.50 11.54
C LYS A 94 -3.35 -2.03 10.32
N SER A 95 -3.76 -2.99 9.50
CA SER A 95 -4.61 -2.74 8.33
C SER A 95 -6.04 -2.45 8.73
N LYS A 96 -6.72 -1.71 7.86
CA LYS A 96 -8.16 -1.53 7.81
C LYS A 96 -8.64 -2.05 6.46
N VAL A 97 -9.54 -3.01 6.49
CA VAL A 97 -10.09 -3.67 5.30
C VAL A 97 -11.47 -3.10 5.01
N TRP A 98 -11.75 -2.86 3.73
CA TRP A 98 -13.06 -2.50 3.20
C TRP A 98 -13.51 -3.63 2.28
N LEU A 99 -14.63 -4.29 2.60
CA LEU A 99 -15.21 -5.40 1.83
C LEU A 99 -16.71 -5.12 1.65
N GLY A 100 -17.09 -4.63 0.45
CA GLY A 100 -18.43 -4.07 0.25
C GLY A 100 -18.70 -2.91 1.21
N ASP A 101 -19.80 -3.00 1.96
CA ASP A 101 -20.16 -2.02 2.99
C ASP A 101 -19.50 -2.28 4.36
N GLN A 102 -18.78 -3.41 4.51
CA GLN A 102 -18.12 -3.78 5.76
C GLN A 102 -16.72 -3.14 5.86
N VAL A 103 -16.39 -2.71 7.07
CA VAL A 103 -15.10 -2.14 7.41
C VAL A 103 -14.57 -2.78 8.68
N GLY A 104 -13.37 -3.35 8.62
CA GLY A 104 -12.83 -4.14 9.72
C GLY A 104 -11.32 -4.35 9.65
N SER A 105 -10.83 -5.35 10.38
CA SER A 105 -9.45 -5.81 10.34
C SER A 105 -9.25 -6.85 9.22
N ASP A 106 -8.09 -7.50 9.21
CA ASP A 106 -7.77 -8.58 8.28
C ASP A 106 -8.69 -9.81 8.46
N GLU A 107 -9.39 -9.92 9.59
CA GLU A 107 -10.36 -10.98 9.90
C GLU A 107 -11.54 -11.03 8.90
N LEU A 108 -11.80 -9.93 8.17
CA LEU A 108 -12.80 -9.93 7.09
C LEU A 108 -12.38 -10.78 5.87
N LEU A 109 -11.11 -11.20 5.81
CA LEU A 109 -10.49 -11.94 4.71
C LEU A 109 -9.96 -13.30 5.17
N GLU A 110 -10.48 -13.84 6.28
CA GLU A 110 -10.21 -15.20 6.73
C GLU A 110 -11.17 -16.24 6.13
#